data_AF-A0A941WWR9-F1
#
_entry.id   AF-A0A941WWR9-F1
#
_cell.length_a   1.000
_cell.length_b   1.000
_cell.length_c   1.000
_cell.angle_alpha   90.00
_cell.angle_beta   90.00
_cell.angle_gamma   90.00
#
_symmetry.space_group_name_H-M   'P 1'
#
loop_
_entity.id
_entity.type
_entity.pdbx_description
1 polymer ?
#
loop_
_entity_poly.entity_id
_entity_poly.type
_entity_poly.pdbx_seq_one_letter_code
_entity_poly.pdbx_strand_id
1 'polypeptide(L)'
;MKPSRNYYCDVAPVKVSKGNAVKAVCEYFEIKPEEIVTIGDGENDLSMFELTPNSVAMGNSLPEIKEKANYVTDSNDEDGVGKVLGFIIKVNEKEMPI
;
A
#
# COMPACT_ATOMS: atom_id res chain seq x y z
N MET A 1 8.23 6.93 -26.76
CA MET A 1 8.00 5.57 -26.22
C MET A 1 8.78 5.47 -24.92
N LYS A 2 8.12 5.63 -23.75
CA LYS A 2 8.79 5.38 -22.45
C LYS A 2 9.12 3.88 -22.39
N PRO A 3 10.27 3.46 -21.85
CA PRO A 3 10.57 2.04 -21.76
C PRO A 3 9.48 1.33 -20.95
N SER A 4 8.94 0.24 -21.50
CA SER A 4 8.06 -0.69 -20.80
C SER A 4 8.89 -1.50 -19.81
N ARG A 5 8.84 -1.09 -18.52
CA ARG A 5 9.47 -1.70 -17.34
C ARG A 5 11.01 -1.77 -17.37
N ASN A 6 11.62 -1.21 -16.33
CA ASN A 6 12.98 -1.59 -15.96
C ASN A 6 12.91 -2.97 -15.31
N TYR A 7 13.79 -3.90 -15.67
CA TYR A 7 13.94 -5.15 -14.92
C TYR A 7 14.70 -4.83 -13.63
N TYR A 8 13.99 -4.82 -12.49
CA TYR A 8 14.57 -4.61 -11.17
C TYR A 8 14.41 -5.87 -10.33
N CYS A 9 15.42 -6.16 -9.52
CA CYS A 9 15.43 -7.25 -8.55
C CYS A 9 16.00 -6.69 -7.25
N ASP A 10 15.20 -6.75 -6.19
CA ASP A 10 15.64 -6.39 -4.85
C ASP A 10 16.36 -7.60 -4.24
N VAL A 11 17.61 -7.41 -3.81
CA VAL A 11 18.37 -8.41 -3.07
C VAL A 11 18.59 -7.90 -1.66
N ALA A 12 18.02 -8.60 -0.69
CA ALA A 12 18.11 -8.24 0.73
C ALA A 12 18.25 -9.51 1.59
N PRO A 13 18.70 -9.40 2.86
CA PRO A 13 18.66 -10.51 3.80
C PRO A 13 17.24 -11.08 3.94
N VAL A 14 17.11 -12.37 4.22
CA VAL A 14 15.82 -13.11 4.25
C VAL A 14 14.75 -12.45 5.14
N LYS A 15 15.15 -11.74 6.20
CA LYS A 15 14.23 -11.06 7.13
C LYS A 15 13.88 -9.62 6.73
N VAL A 16 14.45 -9.09 5.65
CA VAL A 16 14.22 -7.71 5.21
C VAL A 16 13.14 -7.71 4.14
N SER A 17 12.01 -7.07 4.45
CA SER A 17 10.90 -6.83 3.54
C SER A 17 10.15 -5.57 3.96
N LYS A 18 9.36 -4.97 3.05
CA LYS A 18 8.49 -3.83 3.38
C LYS A 18 7.48 -4.20 4.47
N GLY A 19 6.90 -5.39 4.40
CA GLY A 19 6.01 -5.92 5.44
C GLY A 19 6.66 -5.99 6.82
N ASN A 20 7.88 -6.52 6.92
CA ASN A 20 8.59 -6.57 8.20
C ASN A 20 8.96 -5.17 8.72
N ALA A 21 9.26 -4.22 7.83
CA ALA A 21 9.49 -2.83 8.23
C ALA A 21 8.21 -2.19 8.78
N VAL A 22 7.06 -2.35 8.11
CA VAL A 22 5.76 -1.87 8.60
C VAL A 22 5.44 -2.52 9.94
N LYS A 23 5.60 -3.84 10.07
CA LYS A 23 5.38 -4.57 11.33
C LYS A 23 6.21 -4.01 12.49
N ALA A 24 7.48 -3.71 12.26
CA ALA A 24 8.34 -3.11 13.28
C ALA A 24 7.85 -1.72 13.72
N VAL A 25 7.32 -0.91 12.78
CA VAL A 25 6.69 0.38 13.09
C VAL A 25 5.40 0.18 13.89
N CYS A 26 4.55 -0.78 13.52
CA CYS A 26 3.35 -1.14 14.28
C CYS A 26 3.68 -1.48 15.73
N GLU A 27 4.66 -2.36 15.93
CA GLU A 27 5.09 -2.82 17.26
C GLU A 27 5.67 -1.67 18.10
N TYR A 28 6.44 -0.77 17.48
CA TYR A 28 7.06 0.36 18.17
C TYR A 28 6.04 1.41 18.65
N PHE A 29 5.02 1.69 17.85
CA PHE A 29 3.99 2.69 18.16
C PHE A 29 2.71 2.10 18.76
N GLU A 30 2.68 0.79 19.00
CA GLU A 30 1.49 0.06 19.48
C GLU A 30 0.26 0.25 18.57
N ILE A 31 0.47 0.37 17.26
CA ILE A 31 -0.58 0.54 16.25
C ILE A 31 -0.98 -0.83 15.71
N LYS A 32 -2.29 -1.10 15.61
CA LYS A 32 -2.78 -2.35 15.07
C LYS A 32 -2.77 -2.34 13.53
N PRO A 33 -2.58 -3.48 12.85
CA PRO A 33 -2.60 -3.54 11.38
C PRO A 33 -3.89 -3.00 10.75
N GLU A 34 -5.03 -3.10 11.44
CA GLU A 34 -6.34 -2.57 11.02
C GLU A 34 -6.37 -1.03 10.96
N GLU A 35 -5.46 -0.36 11.66
CA GLU A 35 -5.37 1.10 11.73
C GLU A 35 -4.42 1.68 10.67
N ILE A 36 -3.85 0.82 9.82
CA ILE A 36 -2.85 1.18 8.81
C ILE A 36 -3.46 1.01 7.43
N VAL A 37 -3.09 1.91 6.53
CA VAL A 37 -3.32 1.78 5.08
C VAL A 37 -1.98 1.63 4.39
N THR A 38 -1.83 0.60 3.56
CA THR A 38 -0.64 0.41 2.71
C THR A 38 -1.01 0.68 1.25
N ILE A 39 -0.13 1.37 0.53
CA ILE A 39 -0.35 1.73 -0.88
C ILE A 39 0.90 1.34 -1.66
N GLY A 40 0.76 0.56 -2.74
CA GLY A 40 1.90 0.06 -3.51
C GLY A 40 1.54 -0.36 -4.93
N ASP A 41 2.54 -0.71 -5.72
CA ASP A 41 2.38 -1.05 -7.13
C ASP A 41 3.25 -2.20 -7.65
N GLY A 42 4.21 -2.67 -6.85
CA GLY A 42 5.17 -3.71 -7.23
C GLY A 42 5.12 -4.97 -6.36
N GLU A 43 5.92 -5.97 -6.76
CA GLU A 43 6.01 -7.24 -6.03
C GLU A 43 6.56 -7.09 -4.61
N ASN A 44 7.48 -6.15 -4.39
CA ASN A 44 8.04 -5.91 -3.06
C ASN A 44 7.02 -5.31 -2.08
N ASP A 45 5.88 -4.80 -2.57
CA ASP A 45 4.76 -4.28 -1.78
C ASP A 45 3.83 -5.38 -1.26
N LEU A 46 3.85 -6.57 -1.86
CA LEU A 46 2.96 -7.67 -1.47
C LEU A 46 3.11 -8.06 0.01
N SER A 47 4.35 -8.02 0.51
CA SER A 47 4.63 -8.31 1.91
C SER A 47 3.95 -7.37 2.91
N MET A 48 3.69 -6.12 2.52
CA MET A 48 2.90 -5.20 3.36
C MET A 48 1.39 -5.34 3.11
N PHE A 49 0.98 -5.75 1.91
CA PHE A 49 -0.43 -6.04 1.62
C PHE A 49 -0.97 -7.21 2.43
N GLU A 50 -0.17 -8.25 2.64
CA GLU A 50 -0.52 -9.40 3.47
C GLU A 50 -0.65 -9.05 4.96
N LEU A 51 -0.02 -7.94 5.40
CA LEU A 51 0.02 -7.55 6.81
C LEU A 51 -1.23 -6.76 7.24
N THR A 52 -1.79 -5.93 6.36
CA THR A 52 -2.91 -5.04 6.70
C THR A 52 -4.17 -5.35 5.89
N PRO A 53 -5.36 -5.29 6.51
CA PRO A 53 -6.62 -5.39 5.77
C PRO A 53 -6.88 -4.18 4.86
N ASN A 54 -6.21 -3.04 5.04
CA ASN A 54 -6.42 -1.85 4.20
C ASN A 54 -5.28 -1.68 3.17
N SER A 55 -5.03 -2.74 2.40
CA SER A 55 -4.03 -2.74 1.32
C SER A 55 -4.60 -2.22 0.00
N VAL A 56 -3.89 -1.30 -0.63
CA VAL A 56 -4.33 -0.60 -1.85
C VAL A 56 -3.28 -0.74 -2.96
N ALA A 57 -3.66 -1.35 -4.07
CA ALA A 57 -2.85 -1.37 -5.28
C ALA A 57 -3.14 -0.12 -6.15
N MET A 58 -2.08 0.47 -6.73
CA MET A 58 -2.23 1.57 -7.70
C MET A 58 -2.85 1.11 -9.03
N GLY A 59 -3.44 2.05 -9.76
CA GLY A 59 -4.07 1.76 -11.07
C GLY A 59 -3.08 1.34 -12.15
N ASN A 60 -1.81 1.73 -12.03
CA ASN A 60 -0.72 1.33 -12.92
C ASN A 60 -0.09 -0.03 -12.57
N SER A 61 -0.52 -0.68 -11.47
CA SER A 61 0.00 -1.97 -11.03
C SER A 61 -0.38 -3.11 -11.98
N LEU A 62 0.43 -4.18 -11.94
CA LEU A 62 0.14 -5.40 -12.69
C LEU A 62 -1.11 -6.09 -12.16
N PRO A 63 -1.84 -6.86 -13.00
CA PRO A 63 -3.00 -7.62 -12.56
C PRO A 63 -2.73 -8.47 -11.32
N GLU A 64 -1.60 -9.18 -11.28
CA GLU A 64 -1.24 -10.03 -10.13
C GLU A 64 -0.99 -9.27 -8.82
N ILE A 65 -0.64 -7.97 -8.90
CA ILE A 65 -0.48 -7.11 -7.72
C ILE A 65 -1.84 -6.61 -7.26
N LYS A 66 -2.70 -6.21 -8.21
CA LYS A 66 -4.07 -5.76 -7.92
C LYS A 66 -4.93 -6.84 -7.29
N GLU A 67 -4.80 -8.09 -7.75
CA GLU A 67 -5.52 -9.24 -7.20
C GLU A 67 -5.16 -9.56 -5.75
N LYS A 68 -3.97 -9.15 -5.30
CA LYS A 68 -3.48 -9.38 -3.93
C LYS A 68 -3.76 -8.23 -2.98
N ALA A 69 -4.23 -7.09 -3.47
CA ALA A 69 -4.65 -5.97 -2.64
C ALA A 69 -6.16 -6.04 -2.37
N ASN A 70 -6.60 -5.55 -1.21
CA ASN A 70 -8.02 -5.50 -0.89
C ASN A 70 -8.75 -4.38 -1.63
N TYR A 71 -8.02 -3.36 -2.06
CA TYR A 71 -8.55 -2.23 -2.82
C TYR A 71 -7.62 -1.87 -3.99
N VAL A 72 -8.19 -1.22 -5.00
CA VAL A 72 -7.46 -0.65 -6.13
C VAL A 72 -7.83 0.82 -6.25
N THR A 73 -6.83 1.69 -6.34
CA THR A 73 -7.01 3.12 -6.61
C THR A 73 -6.58 3.44 -8.05
N ASP A 74 -6.71 4.71 -8.45
CA ASP A 74 -6.30 5.17 -9.77
C ASP A 74 -4.77 5.13 -9.94
N SER A 75 -4.30 5.38 -11.17
CA SER A 75 -2.86 5.32 -11.45
C SER A 75 -2.08 6.44 -10.74
N ASN A 76 -0.76 6.28 -10.68
CA ASN A 76 0.14 7.31 -10.19
C ASN A 76 0.03 8.61 -11.00
N ASP A 77 -0.32 8.54 -12.29
CA ASP A 77 -0.52 9.70 -13.18
C ASP A 77 -1.90 10.37 -12.97
N GLU A 78 -2.77 9.79 -12.13
CA GLU A 78 -4.15 10.23 -11.86
C GLU A 78 -4.39 10.48 -10.36
N ASP A 79 -3.34 10.81 -9.61
CA ASP A 79 -3.37 11.11 -8.18
C ASP A 79 -3.94 9.97 -7.30
N GLY A 80 -3.68 8.71 -7.66
CA GLY A 80 -4.21 7.54 -6.93
C GLY A 80 -3.96 7.57 -5.43
N VAL A 81 -2.76 7.96 -4.98
CA VAL A 81 -2.44 8.15 -3.54
C VAL A 81 -3.27 9.27 -2.93
N GLY A 82 -3.40 10.41 -3.62
CA GLY A 82 -4.16 11.56 -3.14
C GLY A 82 -5.64 11.24 -2.96
N LYS A 83 -6.22 10.43 -3.85
CA LYS A 83 -7.60 9.95 -3.75
C LYS A 83 -7.81 9.05 -2.52
N VAL A 84 -6.87 8.15 -2.22
CA VAL A 84 -6.92 7.32 -1.01
C VAL A 84 -6.87 8.19 0.24
N LEU A 85 -5.93 9.13 0.33
CA LEU A 85 -5.82 10.04 1.48
C LEU A 85 -7.08 10.90 1.64
N GLY A 86 -7.59 11.45 0.54
CA GLY A 86 -8.83 12.25 0.55
C GLY A 86 -10.05 11.45 0.99
N PHE A 87 -10.12 10.15 0.65
CA PHE A 87 -11.15 9.26 1.16
C PHE A 87 -11.04 9.06 2.68
N ILE A 88 -9.85 8.74 3.19
CA ILE A 88 -9.60 8.51 4.62
C ILE A 88 -9.98 9.75 5.44
N ILE A 89 -9.55 10.94 5.01
CA ILE A 89 -9.89 12.19 5.71
C ILE A 89 -11.40 12.39 5.78
N LYS A 90 -12.12 12.20 4.67
CA LYS A 90 -13.58 12.34 4.62
C LYS A 90 -14.33 11.32 5.48
N VAL A 91 -13.82 10.09 5.59
CA VAL A 91 -14.41 9.07 6.47
C VAL A 91 -14.23 9.49 7.93
N ASN A 92 -13.02 9.90 8.31
CA ASN A 92 -12.73 10.33 9.68
C ASN A 92 -13.52 11.59 10.08
N GLU A 93 -13.73 12.53 9.16
CA GLU A 93 -14.60 13.71 9.40
C GLU A 93 -16.06 13.32 9.67
N LYS A 94 -16.58 12.25 9.05
CA LYS A 94 -17.94 11.75 9.32
C LYS A 94 -18.06 11.02 10.66
N GLU A 95 -16.97 10.46 11.16
CA GLU A 95 -16.92 9.74 12.43
C GLU A 95 -16.63 10.65 13.64
N MET A 96 -16.19 11.90 13.42
CA MET A 96 -16.11 12.93 14.45
C MET A 96 -17.45 13.70 14.53
N PRO A 97 -18.35 13.39 15.49
CA PRO A 97 -19.56 14.15 15.65
C PRO A 97 -19.19 15.48 16.30
N ILE A 98 -19.12 16.54 15.51
CA ILE A 98 -19.42 17.89 15.98
C ILE A 98 -20.89 18.18 15.74
#